data_AF-A0A2N8NSZ3-F1
#
_entry.id   AF-A0A2N8NSZ3-F1
#
_cell.length_a   1.000
_cell.length_b   1.000
_cell.length_c   1.000
_cell.angle_alpha   90.00
_cell.angle_beta   90.00
_cell.angle_gamma   90.00
#
_symmetry.space_group_name_H-M   'P 1'
#
loop_
_entity.id
_entity.type
_entity.pdbx_description
1 polymer ?
#
loop_
_entity_poly.entity_id
_entity_poly.type
_entity_poly.pdbx_seq_one_letter_code
_entity_poly.pdbx_strand_id
1 'polypeptide(L)'
;MDPAPAATAPAPDRTAAEAAAAPGGRLRAHALRAPRLDPYWVAGALFVLFTTLSVCRHRRMLTMSWDLGIFEQAIRGYAHLRAPVADLKGPGTNILGDHFSPVTALLAPLYRLFPGPVVLLVAQAALFALSAAPVTRLAAGLLGRKRGLAIGIAYGLSWGVQRAVDFDFHEIAFAMPLLAFSLEAVVRRRWRAATAWALPLVLVKEDLGITVAAIGLVILIRLRGTRREPKPAAFAIGLVAFGLASAALAFGVIIPGFNNDGSYDYWTKIAADGGPAPTIPADTAIRTLLWLLLPTTGLLALRSPLLIVALPTLAWRFASHDDHYWGTDWHYSAVLMPVVFIALTDALTRARESRRPWLRSYADHLPGAALAAALALTASLPLYGLTEAATYRIPENVRAAERLLDRIPDDATVETDVGPISRLAGRCRVLWIGDTRGLIPGYVAMRIPDGKGVPDVVEDVRRLHPGTEYSVLGSEGGYVVLRKAGA
;
A
#
# COMPACT_ATOMS: atom_id res chain seq x y z
N MET A 1 -61.70 -75.06 -8.38
CA MET A 1 -61.82 -74.28 -7.14
C MET A 1 -60.42 -74.25 -6.54
N ASP A 2 -59.75 -73.10 -6.67
CA ASP A 2 -58.47 -72.77 -6.04
C ASP A 2 -58.61 -72.71 -4.50
N PRO A 3 -57.48 -72.72 -3.76
CA PRO A 3 -56.99 -71.41 -3.32
C PRO A 3 -55.49 -71.13 -3.60
N ALA A 4 -55.31 -69.92 -4.13
CA ALA A 4 -54.17 -69.02 -4.26
C ALA A 4 -52.87 -69.22 -3.43
N PRO A 5 -51.69 -68.89 -4.00
CA PRO A 5 -50.48 -68.63 -3.24
C PRO A 5 -50.46 -67.20 -2.67
N ALA A 6 -50.02 -67.07 -1.42
CA ALA A 6 -49.93 -65.82 -0.67
C ALA A 6 -48.89 -64.85 -1.28
N ALA A 7 -49.31 -63.60 -1.49
CA ALA A 7 -48.44 -62.50 -1.90
C ALA A 7 -47.59 -62.00 -0.73
N THR A 8 -46.27 -62.03 -0.88
CA THR A 8 -45.31 -61.33 -0.02
C THR A 8 -45.34 -59.83 -0.29
N ALA A 9 -45.60 -59.01 0.73
CA ALA A 9 -45.55 -57.56 0.65
C ALA A 9 -44.10 -57.06 0.46
N PRO A 10 -43.85 -56.03 -0.36
CA PRO A 10 -42.53 -55.42 -0.46
C PRO A 10 -42.24 -54.56 0.78
N ALA A 11 -41.03 -54.68 1.32
CA ALA A 11 -40.52 -53.84 2.40
C ALA A 11 -40.52 -52.35 1.99
N PRO A 12 -40.77 -51.41 2.93
CA PRO A 12 -40.75 -50.00 2.61
C PRO A 12 -39.34 -49.57 2.20
N ASP A 13 -39.28 -48.92 1.04
CA ASP A 13 -38.10 -48.41 0.38
C ASP A 13 -37.34 -47.44 1.33
N ARG A 14 -36.15 -47.85 1.81
CA ARG A 14 -35.29 -47.03 2.69
C ARG A 14 -34.70 -45.80 1.99
N THR A 15 -35.02 -45.57 0.73
CA THR A 15 -34.48 -44.50 -0.11
C THR A 15 -35.27 -43.18 -0.03
N ALA A 16 -36.47 -43.18 0.56
CA ALA A 16 -37.27 -41.96 0.70
C ALA A 16 -36.97 -41.13 1.97
N ALA A 17 -36.27 -41.71 2.96
CA ALA A 17 -36.03 -41.05 4.26
C ALA A 17 -34.83 -40.09 4.28
N GLU A 18 -33.94 -40.12 3.27
CA GLU A 18 -32.78 -39.20 3.20
C GLU A 18 -33.04 -37.93 2.37
N ALA A 19 -34.19 -37.81 1.71
CA ALA A 19 -34.52 -36.65 0.88
C ALA A 19 -35.10 -35.46 1.67
N ALA A 20 -35.44 -35.63 2.96
CA ALA A 20 -36.01 -34.59 3.81
C ALA A 20 -34.97 -33.95 4.76
N ALA A 21 -33.77 -33.63 4.25
CA ALA A 21 -32.86 -32.75 4.97
C ALA A 21 -33.47 -31.33 5.02
N ALA A 22 -34.06 -30.98 6.16
CA ALA A 22 -34.76 -29.72 6.40
C ALA A 22 -33.97 -28.49 5.88
N PRO A 23 -34.61 -27.54 5.17
CA PRO A 23 -33.96 -26.34 4.64
C PRO A 23 -33.24 -25.50 5.71
N GLY A 24 -33.63 -25.64 6.99
CA GLY A 24 -32.99 -24.99 8.13
C GLY A 24 -31.55 -25.46 8.46
N GLY A 25 -31.16 -26.69 8.10
CA GLY A 25 -29.83 -27.22 8.40
C GLY A 25 -28.72 -26.60 7.53
N ARG A 26 -29.00 -26.40 6.24
CA ARG A 26 -28.09 -25.73 5.29
C ARG A 26 -27.97 -24.23 5.58
N LEU A 27 -29.08 -23.57 5.97
CA LEU A 27 -29.09 -22.16 6.39
C LEU A 27 -28.33 -21.94 7.70
N ARG A 28 -28.49 -22.81 8.71
CA ARG A 28 -27.69 -22.75 9.95
C ARG A 28 -26.21 -23.00 9.72
N ALA A 29 -25.85 -23.98 8.87
CA ALA A 29 -24.47 -24.24 8.50
C ALA A 29 -23.84 -23.07 7.72
N HIS A 30 -24.60 -22.39 6.84
CA HIS A 30 -24.18 -21.16 6.19
C HIS A 30 -24.01 -19.98 7.16
N ALA A 31 -24.92 -19.80 8.11
CA ALA A 31 -24.85 -18.74 9.13
C ALA A 31 -23.67 -18.90 10.10
N LEU A 32 -23.26 -20.15 10.40
CA LEU A 32 -22.06 -20.45 11.19
C LEU A 32 -20.76 -20.33 10.38
N ARG A 33 -20.85 -20.40 9.05
CA ARG A 33 -19.72 -20.22 8.11
C ARG A 33 -19.55 -18.77 7.64
N ALA A 34 -20.61 -17.96 7.71
CA ALA A 34 -20.55 -16.55 7.37
C ALA A 34 -19.66 -15.80 8.38
N PRO A 35 -18.70 -14.97 7.93
CA PRO A 35 -18.02 -14.05 8.83
C PRO A 35 -19.09 -13.17 9.50
N ARG A 36 -19.09 -13.13 10.84
CA ARG A 36 -19.90 -12.17 11.58
C ARG A 36 -19.22 -10.80 11.49
N LEU A 37 -18.93 -10.18 12.63
CA LEU A 37 -18.17 -8.94 12.69
C LEU A 37 -16.65 -9.16 12.59
N ASP A 38 -16.18 -10.40 12.43
CA ASP A 38 -14.76 -10.76 12.46
C ASP A 38 -13.87 -9.94 11.48
N PRO A 39 -14.26 -9.74 10.20
CA PRO A 39 -13.45 -8.92 9.28
C PRO A 39 -13.28 -7.47 9.75
N TYR A 40 -14.30 -6.93 10.42
CA TYR A 40 -14.30 -5.57 10.94
C TYR A 40 -13.52 -5.47 12.24
N TRP A 41 -13.53 -6.50 13.08
CA TRP A 41 -12.64 -6.57 14.26
C TRP A 41 -11.18 -6.67 13.86
N VAL A 42 -10.84 -7.48 12.85
CA VAL A 42 -9.48 -7.54 12.30
C VAL A 42 -9.06 -6.17 11.76
N ALA A 43 -9.90 -5.54 10.93
CA ALA A 43 -9.64 -4.19 10.43
C ALA A 43 -9.48 -3.17 11.58
N GLY A 44 -10.37 -3.16 12.57
CA GLY A 44 -10.31 -2.25 13.71
C GLY A 44 -9.05 -2.42 14.55
N ALA A 45 -8.64 -3.67 14.82
CA ALA A 45 -7.39 -3.94 15.53
C ALA A 45 -6.16 -3.48 14.74
N LEU A 46 -6.11 -3.77 13.43
CA LEU A 46 -5.03 -3.33 12.55
C LEU A 46 -4.97 -1.80 12.45
N PHE A 47 -6.11 -1.11 12.39
CA PHE A 47 -6.16 0.35 12.40
C PHE A 47 -5.49 0.91 13.66
N VAL A 48 -5.86 0.40 14.85
CA VAL A 48 -5.25 0.82 16.11
C VAL A 48 -3.74 0.56 16.12
N LEU A 49 -3.29 -0.62 15.69
CA LEU A 49 -1.87 -0.97 15.65
C LEU A 49 -1.08 -0.08 14.70
N PHE A 50 -1.55 0.08 13.45
CA PHE A 50 -0.87 0.89 12.44
C PHE A 50 -0.84 2.36 12.80
N THR A 51 -1.97 2.93 13.26
CA THR A 51 -2.01 4.31 13.73
C THR A 51 -1.06 4.53 14.90
N THR A 52 -1.07 3.63 15.89
CA THR A 52 -0.19 3.75 17.06
C THR A 52 1.29 3.73 16.63
N LEU A 53 1.66 2.81 15.75
CA LEU A 53 3.02 2.71 15.24
C LEU A 53 3.45 3.97 14.49
N SER A 54 2.69 4.39 13.48
CA SER A 54 3.05 5.57 12.67
C SER A 54 3.07 6.86 13.49
N VAL A 55 2.12 7.05 14.42
CA VAL A 55 2.09 8.24 15.29
C VAL A 55 3.26 8.23 16.29
N CYS A 56 3.58 7.09 16.90
CA CYS A 56 4.73 7.01 17.81
C CYS A 56 6.05 7.27 17.09
N ARG A 57 6.23 6.72 15.88
CA ARG A 57 7.39 7.02 15.02
C ARG A 57 7.48 8.50 14.69
N HIS A 58 6.37 9.10 14.27
CA HIS A 58 6.31 10.54 14.00
C HIS A 58 6.68 11.37 15.23
N ARG A 59 6.11 11.11 16.41
CA ARG A 59 6.42 11.81 17.66
C ARG A 59 7.87 11.66 18.13
N ARG A 60 8.59 10.67 17.62
CA ARG A 60 10.01 10.42 17.92
C ARG A 60 10.95 10.91 16.81
N MET A 61 10.42 11.62 15.79
CA MET A 61 11.16 12.05 14.59
C MET A 61 11.87 10.89 13.88
N LEU A 62 11.23 9.71 13.84
CA LEU A 62 11.72 8.51 13.14
C LEU A 62 11.10 8.34 11.75
N THR A 63 10.25 9.27 11.34
CA THR A 63 9.71 9.34 9.96
C THR A 63 10.83 9.66 8.99
N MET A 64 10.83 9.02 7.83
CA MET A 64 11.77 9.33 6.75
C MET A 64 11.46 10.68 6.11
N SER A 65 10.26 11.25 6.39
CA SER A 65 9.81 12.64 6.22
C SER A 65 9.91 13.32 4.85
N TRP A 66 10.73 12.85 3.93
CA TRP A 66 10.84 13.34 2.55
C TRP A 66 9.53 13.17 1.79
N ASP A 67 9.10 11.92 1.54
CA ASP A 67 7.84 11.65 0.84
C ASP A 67 6.62 12.18 1.61
N LEU A 68 6.62 12.02 2.93
CA LEU A 68 5.56 12.56 3.79
C LEU A 68 5.41 14.08 3.63
N GLY A 69 6.52 14.82 3.55
CA GLY A 69 6.52 16.26 3.31
C GLY A 69 6.05 16.64 1.91
N ILE A 70 6.47 15.88 0.89
CA ILE A 70 6.02 16.08 -0.50
C ILE A 70 4.50 15.93 -0.60
N PHE A 71 3.96 14.83 -0.06
CA PHE A 71 2.51 14.61 -0.03
C PHE A 71 1.78 15.64 0.82
N GLU A 72 2.35 16.06 1.95
CA GLU A 72 1.78 17.12 2.77
C GLU A 72 1.67 18.44 1.99
N GLN A 73 2.72 18.87 1.30
CA GLN A 73 2.70 20.09 0.48
C GLN A 73 1.63 20.01 -0.63
N ALA A 74 1.58 18.89 -1.36
CA ALA A 74 0.59 18.67 -2.40
C ALA A 74 -0.86 18.69 -1.86
N ILE A 75 -1.13 17.96 -0.77
CA ILE A 75 -2.46 17.87 -0.16
C ILE A 75 -2.87 19.20 0.48
N ARG A 76 -1.93 19.95 1.07
CA ARG A 76 -2.16 21.33 1.54
C ARG A 76 -2.57 22.22 0.37
N GLY A 77 -1.93 22.10 -0.80
CA GLY A 77 -2.37 22.75 -2.04
C GLY A 77 -3.85 22.48 -2.35
N TYR A 78 -4.24 21.20 -2.41
CA TYR A 78 -5.63 20.82 -2.64
C TYR A 78 -6.61 21.33 -1.56
N ALA A 79 -6.23 21.27 -0.29
CA ALA A 79 -7.05 21.74 0.84
C ALA A 79 -7.37 23.24 0.79
N HIS A 80 -6.56 23.99 0.07
CA HIS A 80 -6.73 25.42 -0.16
C HIS A 80 -7.15 25.78 -1.60
N LEU A 81 -7.60 24.78 -2.39
CA LEU A 81 -8.01 24.94 -3.78
C LEU A 81 -6.91 25.54 -4.68
N ARG A 82 -5.65 25.17 -4.41
CA ARG A 82 -4.47 25.57 -5.18
C ARG A 82 -3.89 24.36 -5.93
N ALA A 83 -3.00 24.63 -6.87
CA ALA A 83 -2.23 23.58 -7.53
C ALA A 83 -1.42 22.77 -6.48
N PRO A 84 -1.25 21.46 -6.67
CA PRO A 84 -0.51 20.59 -5.76
C PRO A 84 1.00 20.74 -5.96
N VAL A 85 1.52 21.89 -5.53
CA VAL A 85 2.95 22.21 -5.61
C VAL A 85 3.69 21.55 -4.45
N ALA A 86 4.80 20.89 -4.77
CA ALA A 86 5.74 20.32 -3.82
C ALA A 86 7.11 20.98 -4.00
N ASP A 87 7.34 22.09 -3.29
CA ASP A 87 8.60 22.84 -3.32
C ASP A 87 9.81 22.00 -2.84
N LEU A 88 9.58 20.90 -2.11
CA LEU A 88 10.60 19.92 -1.77
C LEU A 88 11.21 19.24 -3.01
N LYS A 89 10.46 19.10 -4.11
CA LYS A 89 10.97 18.60 -5.41
C LYS A 89 11.51 19.71 -6.30
N GLY A 90 11.98 20.78 -5.67
CA GLY A 90 12.36 22.02 -6.33
C GLY A 90 11.19 23.02 -6.37
N PRO A 91 11.48 24.33 -6.22
CA PRO A 91 10.45 25.35 -6.15
C PRO A 91 9.49 25.35 -7.33
N GLY A 92 8.20 25.43 -7.03
CA GLY A 92 7.13 25.50 -8.02
C GLY A 92 6.79 24.18 -8.72
N THR A 93 7.48 23.08 -8.40
CA THR A 93 7.23 21.77 -9.03
C THR A 93 5.81 21.28 -8.74
N ASN A 94 5.03 20.98 -9.79
CA ASN A 94 3.71 20.38 -9.67
C ASN A 94 3.85 18.86 -9.54
N ILE A 95 3.29 18.28 -8.47
CA ILE A 95 3.47 16.84 -8.20
C ILE A 95 2.89 15.94 -9.28
N LEU A 96 1.89 16.42 -10.05
CA LEU A 96 1.31 15.66 -11.16
C LEU A 96 2.29 15.47 -12.34
N GLY A 97 3.36 16.27 -12.40
CA GLY A 97 4.47 16.10 -13.34
C GLY A 97 5.52 15.09 -12.88
N ASP A 98 5.40 14.61 -11.64
CA ASP A 98 6.25 13.57 -11.06
C ASP A 98 5.49 12.24 -10.97
N HIS A 99 4.36 12.22 -10.27
CA HIS A 99 3.45 11.07 -10.18
C HIS A 99 2.00 11.49 -10.41
N PHE A 100 1.29 10.77 -11.27
CA PHE A 100 -0.12 11.00 -11.50
C PHE A 100 -0.96 10.34 -10.40
N SER A 101 -1.13 11.07 -9.29
CA SER A 101 -1.81 10.59 -8.08
C SER A 101 -2.93 11.53 -7.56
N PRO A 102 -3.87 11.99 -8.42
CA PRO A 102 -4.91 12.94 -8.03
C PRO A 102 -5.87 12.43 -6.94
N VAL A 103 -5.91 11.11 -6.68
CA VAL A 103 -6.70 10.53 -5.56
C VAL A 103 -6.35 11.16 -4.21
N THR A 104 -5.12 11.65 -4.04
CA THR A 104 -4.64 12.27 -2.79
C THR A 104 -5.45 13.52 -2.41
N ALA A 105 -6.10 14.17 -3.38
CA ALA A 105 -7.04 15.26 -3.14
C ALA A 105 -8.22 14.87 -2.23
N LEU A 106 -8.56 13.57 -2.13
CA LEU A 106 -9.60 13.10 -1.20
C LEU A 106 -9.23 13.32 0.28
N LEU A 107 -7.94 13.51 0.60
CA LEU A 107 -7.50 13.85 1.96
C LEU A 107 -7.59 15.35 2.26
N ALA A 108 -7.81 16.20 1.26
CA ALA A 108 -7.84 17.64 1.41
C ALA A 108 -8.86 18.13 2.48
N PRO A 109 -10.10 17.61 2.56
CA PRO A 109 -11.03 18.00 3.63
C PRO A 109 -10.56 17.59 5.02
N LEU A 110 -9.93 16.41 5.15
CA LEU A 110 -9.39 15.92 6.42
C LEU A 110 -8.21 16.77 6.87
N TYR A 111 -7.31 17.12 5.95
CA TYR A 111 -6.19 18.01 6.21
C TYR A 111 -6.66 19.42 6.60
N ARG A 112 -7.76 19.90 6.03
CA ARG A 112 -8.36 21.19 6.40
C ARG A 112 -8.85 21.22 7.85
N LEU A 113 -9.40 20.11 8.33
CA LEU A 113 -9.89 19.97 9.70
C LEU A 113 -8.77 19.68 10.71
N PHE A 114 -7.76 18.92 10.28
CA PHE A 114 -6.63 18.49 11.11
C PHE A 114 -5.32 18.74 10.35
N PRO A 115 -4.85 20.00 10.26
CA PRO A 115 -3.66 20.33 9.50
C PRO A 115 -2.42 19.67 10.12
N GLY A 116 -1.66 18.95 9.30
CA GLY A 116 -0.41 18.32 9.70
C GLY A 116 -0.23 16.91 9.14
N PRO A 117 1.00 16.37 9.16
CA PRO A 117 1.31 15.09 8.54
C PRO A 117 0.68 13.88 9.26
N VAL A 118 0.29 14.03 10.53
CA VAL A 118 -0.36 12.96 11.29
C VAL A 118 -1.67 12.51 10.66
N VAL A 119 -2.46 13.42 10.07
CA VAL A 119 -3.73 13.06 9.42
C VAL A 119 -3.52 12.14 8.20
N LEU A 120 -2.42 12.35 7.46
CA LEU A 120 -2.02 11.51 6.34
C LEU A 120 -1.65 10.10 6.83
N LEU A 121 -0.84 10.02 7.90
CA LEU A 121 -0.46 8.74 8.52
C LEU A 121 -1.67 7.96 9.03
N VAL A 122 -2.62 8.64 9.69
CA VAL A 122 -3.88 8.02 10.16
C VAL A 122 -4.75 7.57 8.99
N ALA A 123 -4.83 8.35 7.91
CA ALA A 123 -5.59 7.99 6.72
C ALA A 123 -5.01 6.75 6.03
N GLN A 124 -3.69 6.66 5.88
CA GLN A 124 -3.04 5.44 5.36
C GLN A 124 -3.31 4.22 6.24
N ALA A 125 -3.17 4.36 7.57
CA ALA A 125 -3.49 3.29 8.51
C ALA A 125 -4.94 2.81 8.36
N ALA A 126 -5.90 3.72 8.17
CA ALA A 126 -7.31 3.39 7.95
C ALA A 126 -7.53 2.65 6.62
N LEU A 127 -6.90 3.08 5.52
CA LEU A 127 -7.05 2.45 4.20
C LEU A 127 -6.43 1.05 4.17
N PHE A 128 -5.25 0.88 4.76
CA PHE A 128 -4.62 -0.43 4.91
C PHE A 128 -5.46 -1.35 5.80
N ALA A 129 -5.95 -0.87 6.94
CA ALA A 129 -6.85 -1.64 7.80
C ALA A 129 -8.14 -2.04 7.07
N LEU A 130 -8.77 -1.11 6.33
CA LEU A 130 -9.97 -1.35 5.54
C LEU A 130 -9.78 -2.47 4.51
N SER A 131 -8.60 -2.53 3.89
CA SER A 131 -8.27 -3.57 2.91
C SER A 131 -8.25 -4.99 3.50
N ALA A 132 -8.05 -5.15 4.81
CA ALA A 132 -8.11 -6.45 5.47
C ALA A 132 -9.54 -7.01 5.56
N ALA A 133 -10.56 -6.14 5.53
CA ALA A 133 -11.95 -6.55 5.62
C ALA A 133 -12.40 -7.45 4.45
N PRO A 134 -12.26 -7.08 3.16
CA PRO A 134 -12.60 -7.95 2.05
C PRO A 134 -11.75 -9.24 2.00
N VAL A 135 -10.46 -9.18 2.37
CA VAL A 135 -9.58 -10.36 2.43
C VAL A 135 -10.10 -11.37 3.46
N THR A 136 -10.32 -10.92 4.70
CA THR A 136 -10.82 -11.74 5.81
C THR A 136 -12.22 -12.27 5.50
N ARG A 137 -13.11 -11.42 4.96
CA ARG A 137 -14.49 -11.76 4.61
C ARG A 137 -14.55 -12.82 3.51
N LEU A 138 -13.72 -12.68 2.48
CA LEU A 138 -13.61 -13.67 1.40
C LEU A 138 -13.13 -15.02 1.95
N ALA A 139 -12.01 -15.00 2.69
CA ALA A 139 -11.41 -16.21 3.23
C ALA A 139 -12.34 -16.93 4.22
N ALA A 140 -13.04 -16.20 5.09
CA ALA A 140 -14.03 -16.78 6.00
C ALA A 140 -15.20 -17.41 5.25
N GLY A 141 -15.73 -16.73 4.23
CA GLY A 141 -16.84 -17.24 3.42
C GLY A 141 -16.51 -18.51 2.64
N LEU A 142 -15.25 -18.68 2.23
CA LEU A 142 -14.80 -19.83 1.43
C LEU A 142 -14.19 -20.97 2.27
N LEU A 143 -13.52 -20.66 3.37
CA LEU A 143 -12.71 -21.61 4.15
C LEU A 143 -13.25 -21.87 5.56
N GLY A 144 -14.24 -21.08 6.00
CA GLY A 144 -14.79 -21.07 7.36
C GLY A 144 -14.11 -20.05 8.27
N ARG A 145 -14.81 -19.68 9.36
CA ARG A 145 -14.44 -18.58 10.26
C ARG A 145 -12.99 -18.60 10.74
N LYS A 146 -12.51 -19.72 11.30
CA LYS A 146 -11.15 -19.84 11.88
C LYS A 146 -10.05 -19.60 10.84
N ARG A 147 -10.17 -20.22 9.66
CA ARG A 147 -9.21 -20.06 8.57
C ARG A 147 -9.29 -18.66 7.95
N GLY A 148 -10.50 -18.11 7.85
CA GLY A 148 -10.70 -16.74 7.41
C GLY A 148 -10.01 -15.72 8.31
N LEU A 149 -10.15 -15.85 9.63
CA LEU A 149 -9.43 -15.07 10.62
C LEU A 149 -7.91 -15.22 10.47
N ALA A 150 -7.42 -16.45 10.32
CA ALA A 150 -5.99 -16.70 10.15
C ALA A 150 -5.42 -15.99 8.91
N ILE A 151 -6.11 -16.07 7.77
CA ILE A 151 -5.72 -15.34 6.54
C ILE A 151 -5.80 -13.82 6.72
N GLY A 152 -6.86 -13.33 7.37
CA GLY A 152 -7.05 -11.89 7.62
C GLY A 152 -5.95 -11.28 8.50
N ILE A 153 -5.60 -11.97 9.59
CA ILE A 153 -4.52 -11.55 10.49
C ILE A 153 -3.17 -11.69 9.79
N ALA A 154 -2.91 -12.80 9.07
CA ALA A 154 -1.68 -12.99 8.31
C ALA A 154 -1.49 -11.91 7.24
N TYR A 155 -2.57 -11.47 6.59
CA TYR A 155 -2.56 -10.36 5.64
C TYR A 155 -2.14 -9.05 6.31
N GLY A 156 -2.79 -8.66 7.40
CA GLY A 156 -2.48 -7.42 8.11
C GLY A 156 -1.07 -7.41 8.71
N LEU A 157 -0.60 -8.55 9.19
CA LEU A 157 0.75 -8.72 9.73
C LEU A 157 1.79 -9.07 8.67
N SER A 158 1.43 -9.10 7.39
CA SER A 158 2.39 -9.42 6.34
C SER A 158 3.48 -8.35 6.23
N TRP A 159 4.69 -8.77 5.87
CA TRP A 159 5.85 -7.89 5.82
C TRP A 159 5.63 -6.69 4.89
N GLY A 160 4.96 -6.88 3.75
CA GLY A 160 4.72 -5.79 2.79
C GLY A 160 3.76 -4.72 3.32
N VAL A 161 2.78 -5.10 4.15
CA VAL A 161 1.91 -4.14 4.84
C VAL A 161 2.70 -3.41 5.93
N GLN A 162 3.43 -4.14 6.77
CA GLN A 162 4.18 -3.52 7.88
C GLN A 162 5.27 -2.56 7.39
N ARG A 163 6.02 -2.92 6.35
CA ARG A 163 7.06 -2.05 5.77
C ARG A 163 6.49 -0.77 5.15
N ALA A 164 5.30 -0.85 4.54
CA ALA A 164 4.64 0.34 4.03
C ALA A 164 4.10 1.25 5.14
N VAL A 165 3.65 0.69 6.29
CA VAL A 165 3.26 1.49 7.46
C VAL A 165 4.46 2.23 8.08
N ASP A 166 5.64 1.62 8.00
CA ASP A 166 6.90 2.14 8.56
C ASP A 166 7.53 3.27 7.72
N PHE A 167 7.29 3.26 6.41
CA PHE A 167 7.88 4.18 5.44
C PHE A 167 7.11 5.50 5.25
N ASP A 168 6.05 5.73 6.01
CA ASP A 168 5.17 6.92 5.94
C ASP A 168 4.17 6.91 4.77
N PHE A 169 3.41 8.00 4.63
CA PHE A 169 2.25 8.08 3.74
C PHE A 169 2.62 8.01 2.25
N HIS A 170 1.92 7.15 1.50
CA HIS A 170 1.99 7.07 0.05
C HIS A 170 0.59 6.91 -0.55
N GLU A 171 0.39 7.45 -1.75
CA GLU A 171 -0.84 7.37 -2.54
C GLU A 171 -1.33 5.93 -2.75
N ILE A 172 -0.40 4.96 -2.81
CA ILE A 172 -0.71 3.53 -2.93
C ILE A 172 -1.59 2.99 -1.79
N ALA A 173 -1.71 3.72 -0.67
CA ALA A 173 -2.68 3.45 0.38
C ALA A 173 -4.10 3.33 -0.14
N PHE A 174 -4.48 4.14 -1.13
CA PHE A 174 -5.80 4.04 -1.76
C PHE A 174 -5.96 2.79 -2.61
N ALA A 175 -4.88 2.28 -3.22
CA ALA A 175 -4.94 1.07 -4.05
C ALA A 175 -5.25 -0.19 -3.22
N MET A 176 -4.79 -0.24 -1.97
CA MET A 176 -4.95 -1.41 -1.09
C MET A 176 -6.42 -1.87 -0.94
N PRO A 177 -7.36 -1.05 -0.45
CA PRO A 177 -8.76 -1.46 -0.36
C PRO A 177 -9.41 -1.64 -1.74
N LEU A 178 -9.09 -0.81 -2.73
CA LEU A 178 -9.64 -0.91 -4.08
C LEU A 178 -9.32 -2.26 -4.73
N LEU A 179 -8.06 -2.68 -4.68
CA LEU A 179 -7.62 -4.01 -5.14
C LEU A 179 -8.30 -5.12 -4.35
N ALA A 180 -8.35 -5.01 -3.02
CA ALA A 180 -8.91 -6.05 -2.18
C ALA A 180 -10.42 -6.26 -2.43
N PHE A 181 -11.21 -5.18 -2.53
CA PHE A 181 -12.63 -5.26 -2.88
C PHE A 181 -12.87 -5.71 -4.32
N SER A 182 -12.06 -5.22 -5.27
CA SER A 182 -12.16 -5.62 -6.67
C SER A 182 -11.92 -7.12 -6.84
N LEU A 183 -10.83 -7.65 -6.28
CA LEU A 183 -10.48 -9.05 -6.41
C LEU A 183 -11.41 -9.97 -5.61
N GLU A 184 -11.92 -9.54 -4.45
CA GLU A 184 -13.00 -10.26 -3.76
C GLU A 184 -14.24 -10.38 -4.67
N ALA A 185 -14.61 -9.30 -5.36
CA ALA A 185 -15.72 -9.31 -6.30
C ALA A 185 -15.43 -10.19 -7.54
N VAL A 186 -14.19 -10.23 -8.05
CA VAL A 186 -13.78 -11.16 -9.12
C VAL A 186 -13.97 -12.62 -8.67
N VAL A 187 -13.48 -12.99 -7.48
CA VAL A 187 -13.62 -14.37 -6.97
C VAL A 187 -15.10 -14.74 -6.80
N ARG A 188 -15.93 -13.80 -6.34
CA ARG A 188 -17.38 -14.00 -6.20
C ARG A 188 -18.18 -13.82 -7.50
N ARG A 189 -17.53 -13.60 -8.64
CA ARG A 189 -18.16 -13.37 -9.96
C ARG A 189 -19.13 -12.18 -9.97
N ARG A 190 -18.89 -11.17 -9.12
CA ARG A 190 -19.65 -9.92 -9.07
C ARG A 190 -19.01 -8.88 -10.00
N TRP A 191 -19.09 -9.13 -11.30
CA TRP A 191 -18.34 -8.40 -12.33
C TRP A 191 -18.51 -6.88 -12.27
N ARG A 192 -19.75 -6.39 -12.08
CA ARG A 192 -20.01 -4.94 -11.96
C ARG A 192 -19.30 -4.30 -10.77
N ALA A 193 -19.29 -4.98 -9.63
CA ALA A 193 -18.59 -4.51 -8.44
C ALA A 193 -17.07 -4.58 -8.65
N ALA A 194 -16.55 -5.65 -9.25
CA ALA A 194 -15.13 -5.76 -9.58
C ALA A 194 -14.67 -4.60 -10.48
N THR A 195 -15.44 -4.29 -11.53
CA THR A 195 -15.19 -3.14 -12.41
C THR A 195 -15.26 -1.82 -11.64
N ALA A 196 -16.32 -1.59 -10.85
CA ALA A 196 -16.48 -0.34 -10.10
C ALA A 196 -15.33 -0.07 -9.12
N TRP A 197 -14.81 -1.11 -8.45
CA TRP A 197 -13.66 -0.99 -7.55
C TRP A 197 -12.32 -0.90 -8.28
N ALA A 198 -12.20 -1.45 -9.49
CA ALA A 198 -10.98 -1.38 -10.29
C ALA A 198 -10.80 0.00 -10.96
N LEU A 199 -11.86 0.59 -11.51
CA LEU A 199 -11.78 1.87 -12.24
C LEU A 199 -11.01 2.99 -11.52
N PRO A 200 -11.26 3.30 -10.22
CA PRO A 200 -10.57 4.40 -9.56
C PRO A 200 -9.07 4.16 -9.34
N LEU A 201 -8.54 2.95 -9.55
CA LEU A 201 -7.09 2.69 -9.46
C LEU A 201 -6.27 3.55 -10.41
N VAL A 202 -6.82 3.95 -11.57
CA VAL A 202 -6.12 4.82 -12.54
C VAL A 202 -5.86 6.23 -12.02
N LEU A 203 -6.55 6.63 -10.94
CA LEU A 203 -6.36 7.92 -10.27
C LEU A 203 -5.41 7.83 -9.07
N VAL A 204 -5.02 6.61 -8.71
CA VAL A 204 -4.13 6.37 -7.57
C VAL A 204 -2.68 6.56 -7.97
N LYS A 205 -2.25 5.90 -9.04
CA LYS A 205 -0.90 5.99 -9.59
C LYS A 205 -0.93 5.63 -11.08
N GLU A 206 -0.06 6.25 -11.86
CA GLU A 206 0.01 6.11 -13.32
C GLU A 206 0.16 4.66 -13.82
N ASP A 207 0.94 3.83 -13.11
CA ASP A 207 1.18 2.43 -13.49
C ASP A 207 -0.01 1.51 -13.18
N LEU A 208 -0.91 1.93 -12.28
CA LEU A 208 -2.08 1.14 -11.89
C LEU A 208 -3.12 1.05 -13.00
N GLY A 209 -3.04 1.86 -14.06
CA GLY A 209 -3.80 1.64 -15.30
C GLY A 209 -3.52 0.27 -15.93
N ILE A 210 -2.26 -0.18 -15.90
CA ILE A 210 -1.88 -1.51 -16.39
C ILE A 210 -2.44 -2.60 -15.46
N THR A 211 -2.49 -2.34 -14.15
CA THR A 211 -3.12 -3.23 -13.16
C THR A 211 -4.63 -3.37 -13.40
N VAL A 212 -5.32 -2.27 -13.75
CA VAL A 212 -6.73 -2.29 -14.15
C VAL A 212 -6.93 -3.19 -15.37
N ALA A 213 -6.05 -3.07 -16.37
CA ALA A 213 -6.10 -3.94 -17.53
C ALA A 213 -5.86 -5.42 -17.18
N ALA A 214 -4.92 -5.70 -16.27
CA ALA A 214 -4.67 -7.05 -15.78
C ALA A 214 -5.90 -7.65 -15.06
N ILE A 215 -6.65 -6.85 -14.28
CA ILE A 215 -7.93 -7.27 -13.68
C ILE A 215 -8.94 -7.65 -14.77
N GLY A 216 -9.06 -6.82 -15.81
CA GLY A 216 -9.91 -7.11 -16.98
C GLY A 216 -9.54 -8.44 -17.66
N LEU A 217 -8.24 -8.69 -17.85
CA LEU A 217 -7.74 -9.95 -18.41
C LEU A 217 -8.09 -11.16 -17.52
N VAL A 218 -7.95 -11.03 -16.19
CA VAL A 218 -8.36 -12.10 -15.27
C VAL A 218 -9.85 -12.37 -15.35
N ILE A 219 -10.70 -11.35 -15.47
CA ILE A 219 -12.14 -11.53 -15.67
C ILE A 219 -12.40 -12.30 -16.98
N LEU A 220 -11.74 -11.96 -18.08
CA LEU A 220 -11.85 -12.70 -19.34
C LEU A 220 -11.45 -14.17 -19.20
N ILE A 221 -10.36 -14.47 -18.49
CA ILE A 221 -9.93 -15.84 -18.21
C ILE A 221 -11.00 -16.59 -17.40
N ARG A 222 -11.64 -15.93 -16.43
CA ARG A 222 -12.72 -16.51 -15.59
C ARG A 222 -14.06 -16.68 -16.30
N LEU A 223 -14.23 -16.07 -17.47
CA LEU A 223 -15.39 -16.25 -18.34
C LEU A 223 -15.19 -17.39 -19.36
N ARG A 224 -13.96 -17.91 -19.51
CA ARG A 224 -13.72 -19.08 -20.38
C ARG A 224 -14.44 -20.31 -19.82
N GLY A 225 -15.19 -21.01 -20.67
CA GLY A 225 -15.90 -22.25 -20.30
C GLY A 225 -17.30 -22.06 -19.70
N THR A 226 -17.76 -20.82 -19.47
CA THR A 226 -19.18 -20.55 -19.22
C THR A 226 -19.94 -20.31 -20.54
N ARG A 227 -21.28 -20.49 -20.55
CA ARG A 227 -22.13 -20.04 -21.66
C ARG A 227 -21.74 -18.58 -22.00
N ARG A 228 -21.80 -18.21 -23.29
CA ARG A 228 -21.44 -16.85 -23.74
C ARG A 228 -22.16 -15.81 -22.88
N GLU A 229 -21.42 -15.13 -22.01
CA GLU A 229 -21.88 -14.03 -21.16
C GLU A 229 -21.37 -12.71 -21.78
N PRO A 230 -22.08 -12.15 -22.80
CA PRO A 230 -21.56 -11.03 -23.58
C PRO A 230 -21.37 -9.76 -22.75
N LYS A 231 -22.24 -9.52 -21.75
CA LYS A 231 -22.17 -8.32 -20.89
C LYS A 231 -20.91 -8.30 -20.01
N PRO A 232 -20.60 -9.33 -19.20
CA PRO A 232 -19.32 -9.42 -18.47
C PRO A 232 -18.08 -9.37 -19.37
N ALA A 233 -18.12 -10.00 -20.54
CA ALA A 233 -17.01 -9.93 -21.49
C ALA A 233 -16.77 -8.49 -21.96
N ALA A 234 -17.83 -7.74 -22.29
CA ALA A 234 -17.74 -6.33 -22.65
C ALA A 234 -17.19 -5.46 -21.51
N PHE A 235 -17.62 -5.68 -20.26
CA PHE A 235 -17.03 -4.98 -19.10
C PHE A 235 -15.53 -5.26 -18.96
N ALA A 236 -15.11 -6.51 -19.15
CA ALA A 236 -13.73 -6.90 -19.01
C ALA A 236 -12.85 -6.33 -20.14
N ILE A 237 -13.31 -6.36 -21.39
CA ILE A 237 -12.64 -5.73 -22.54
C ILE A 237 -12.57 -4.21 -22.33
N GLY A 238 -13.67 -3.58 -21.90
CA GLY A 238 -13.70 -2.16 -21.58
C GLY A 238 -12.70 -1.79 -20.49
N LEU A 239 -12.54 -2.64 -19.46
CA LEU A 239 -11.56 -2.43 -18.40
C LEU A 239 -10.11 -2.54 -18.90
N VAL A 240 -9.82 -3.48 -19.81
CA VAL A 240 -8.52 -3.60 -20.49
C VAL A 240 -8.22 -2.33 -21.29
N ALA A 241 -9.14 -1.94 -22.17
CA ALA A 241 -8.96 -0.77 -23.03
C ALA A 241 -8.82 0.52 -22.20
N PHE A 242 -9.67 0.71 -21.20
CA PHE A 242 -9.62 1.87 -20.31
C PHE A 242 -8.30 1.92 -19.52
N GLY A 243 -7.89 0.82 -18.89
CA GLY A 243 -6.67 0.77 -18.10
C GLY A 243 -5.41 1.11 -18.92
N LEU A 244 -5.30 0.52 -20.12
CA LEU A 244 -4.17 0.80 -21.03
C LEU A 244 -4.22 2.24 -21.56
N ALA A 245 -5.39 2.75 -21.94
CA ALA A 245 -5.56 4.12 -22.41
C ALA A 245 -5.23 5.15 -21.31
N SER A 246 -5.65 4.90 -20.07
CA SER A 246 -5.33 5.76 -18.93
C SER A 246 -3.83 5.77 -18.62
N ALA A 247 -3.16 4.62 -18.64
CA ALA A 247 -1.71 4.56 -18.46
C ALA A 247 -0.98 5.32 -19.58
N ALA A 248 -1.37 5.10 -20.84
CA ALA A 248 -0.79 5.80 -21.98
C ALA A 248 -0.99 7.32 -21.89
N LEU A 249 -2.19 7.77 -21.47
CA LEU A 249 -2.48 9.18 -21.25
C LEU A 249 -1.65 9.77 -20.11
N ALA A 250 -1.52 9.06 -18.99
CA ALA A 250 -0.74 9.52 -17.84
C ALA A 250 0.74 9.70 -18.21
N PHE A 251 1.36 8.66 -18.78
CA PHE A 251 2.79 8.68 -19.15
C PHE A 251 3.10 9.57 -20.35
N GLY A 252 2.21 9.62 -21.35
CA GLY A 252 2.48 10.29 -22.62
C GLY A 252 2.04 11.75 -22.69
N VAL A 253 1.11 12.17 -21.82
CA VAL A 253 0.51 13.51 -21.90
C VAL A 253 0.49 14.21 -20.55
N ILE A 254 -0.10 13.60 -19.53
CA ILE A 254 -0.35 14.31 -18.26
C ILE A 254 0.97 14.63 -17.56
N ILE A 255 1.78 13.61 -17.28
CA ILE A 255 3.04 13.78 -16.56
C ILE A 255 3.99 14.70 -17.35
N PRO A 256 4.29 14.47 -18.65
CA PRO A 256 5.11 15.39 -19.44
C PRO A 256 4.56 16.82 -19.49
N GLY A 257 3.23 16.99 -19.50
CA GLY A 257 2.59 18.30 -19.52
C GLY A 257 2.69 19.10 -18.23
N PHE A 258 2.94 18.44 -17.10
CA PHE A 258 3.14 19.07 -15.79
C PHE A 258 4.60 19.09 -15.32
N ASN A 259 5.49 18.33 -15.98
CA ASN A 259 6.92 18.33 -15.68
C ASN A 259 7.60 19.55 -16.31
N ASN A 260 8.47 20.23 -15.55
CA ASN A 260 9.17 21.43 -16.01
C ASN A 260 10.11 21.17 -17.19
N ASP A 261 10.63 19.95 -17.33
CA ASP A 261 11.54 19.54 -18.40
C ASP A 261 10.81 18.83 -19.56
N GLY A 262 9.48 18.71 -19.49
CA GLY A 262 8.65 18.12 -20.55
C GLY A 262 8.83 16.61 -20.76
N SER A 263 9.51 15.92 -19.84
CA SER A 263 9.75 14.47 -19.89
C SER A 263 9.34 13.80 -18.58
N TYR A 264 9.20 12.47 -18.57
CA TYR A 264 8.93 11.72 -17.33
C TYR A 264 10.24 11.16 -16.77
N ASP A 265 10.69 11.71 -15.65
CA ASP A 265 12.00 11.44 -15.03
C ASP A 265 12.27 9.95 -14.81
N TYR A 266 11.24 9.16 -14.50
CA TYR A 266 11.37 7.72 -14.29
C TYR A 266 11.64 6.91 -15.56
N TRP A 267 11.42 7.47 -16.76
CA TRP A 267 11.93 6.84 -17.97
C TRP A 267 13.44 6.71 -17.94
N THR A 268 14.18 7.66 -17.37
CA THR A 268 15.65 7.54 -17.22
C THR A 268 16.05 6.38 -16.31
N LYS A 269 15.18 5.97 -15.39
CA LYS A 269 15.39 4.80 -14.52
C LYS A 269 15.09 3.47 -15.20
N ILE A 270 14.53 3.47 -16.42
CA ILE A 270 14.17 2.27 -17.21
C ILE A 270 14.91 2.24 -18.56
N ALA A 271 15.11 3.40 -19.18
CA ALA A 271 15.84 3.58 -20.42
C ALA A 271 17.32 3.78 -20.11
N ALA A 272 18.16 2.89 -20.61
CA ALA A 272 19.60 3.07 -20.59
C ALA A 272 19.98 4.14 -21.61
N ASP A 273 20.78 5.13 -21.20
CA ASP A 273 21.44 6.07 -22.11
C ASP A 273 22.52 5.34 -22.93
N GLY A 274 22.11 4.47 -23.85
CA GLY A 274 22.99 3.72 -24.75
C GLY A 274 23.69 2.48 -24.16
N GLY A 275 23.37 2.07 -22.94
CA GLY A 275 23.88 0.84 -22.30
C GLY A 275 23.04 -0.42 -22.57
N PRO A 276 23.53 -1.63 -22.25
CA PRO A 276 22.71 -2.85 -22.32
C PRO A 276 21.47 -2.71 -21.43
N ALA A 277 20.33 -3.23 -21.91
CA ALA A 277 19.06 -3.14 -21.19
C ALA A 277 19.18 -3.68 -19.75
N PRO A 278 18.51 -3.05 -18.77
CA PRO A 278 18.57 -3.46 -17.37
C PRO A 278 18.10 -4.90 -17.24
N THR A 279 18.93 -5.72 -16.59
CA THR A 279 18.53 -7.04 -16.12
C THR A 279 18.80 -7.08 -14.63
N ILE A 280 17.74 -7.09 -13.83
CA ILE A 280 17.83 -7.45 -12.43
C ILE A 280 18.64 -8.76 -12.31
N PRO A 281 19.57 -8.88 -11.34
CA PRO A 281 20.24 -10.14 -11.10
C PRO A 281 19.19 -11.25 -10.84
N ALA A 282 19.28 -12.36 -11.58
CA ALA A 282 18.27 -13.41 -11.55
C ALA A 282 18.08 -13.98 -10.13
N ASP A 283 19.15 -14.05 -9.34
CA ASP A 283 19.12 -14.43 -7.93
C ASP A 283 18.31 -13.45 -7.08
N THR A 284 18.42 -12.14 -7.32
CA THR A 284 17.65 -11.10 -6.64
C THR A 284 16.17 -11.23 -7.00
N ALA A 285 15.84 -11.37 -8.28
CA ALA A 285 14.47 -11.56 -8.73
C ALA A 285 13.83 -12.82 -8.11
N ILE A 286 14.56 -13.95 -8.13
CA ILE A 286 14.09 -15.21 -7.53
C ILE A 286 13.91 -15.07 -6.02
N ARG A 287 14.87 -14.46 -5.31
CA ARG A 287 14.77 -14.23 -3.87
C ARG A 287 13.57 -13.35 -3.54
N THR A 288 13.36 -12.25 -4.25
CA THR A 288 12.21 -11.36 -4.04
C THR A 288 10.89 -12.08 -4.29
N LEU A 289 10.78 -12.88 -5.35
CA LEU A 289 9.57 -13.68 -5.62
C LEU A 289 9.33 -14.75 -4.55
N LEU A 290 10.36 -15.47 -4.12
CA LEU A 290 10.25 -16.45 -3.04
C LEU A 290 9.87 -15.77 -1.73
N TRP A 291 10.42 -14.59 -1.45
CA TRP A 291 10.13 -13.84 -0.24
C TRP A 291 8.75 -13.19 -0.23
N LEU A 292 8.25 -12.85 -1.42
CA LEU A 292 6.86 -12.48 -1.61
C LEU A 292 5.92 -13.67 -1.42
N LEU A 293 6.19 -14.84 -2.01
CA LEU A 293 5.20 -15.92 -2.14
C LEU A 293 5.29 -17.02 -1.08
N LEU A 294 6.47 -17.34 -0.56
CA LEU A 294 6.66 -18.45 0.37
C LEU A 294 6.08 -18.16 1.77
N PRO A 295 6.49 -17.09 2.48
CA PRO A 295 5.95 -16.84 3.83
C PRO A 295 4.47 -16.41 3.82
N THR A 296 3.98 -15.83 2.72
CA THR A 296 2.60 -15.34 2.61
C THR A 296 1.63 -16.39 2.08
N THR A 297 2.06 -17.22 1.12
CA THR A 297 1.16 -18.12 0.38
C THR A 297 1.62 -19.57 0.31
N GLY A 298 2.81 -19.91 0.83
CA GLY A 298 3.38 -21.25 0.66
C GLY A 298 3.48 -21.67 -0.81
N LEU A 299 3.66 -20.71 -1.72
CA LEU A 299 3.63 -20.91 -3.18
C LEU A 299 2.26 -21.37 -3.74
N LEU A 300 1.22 -21.55 -2.93
CA LEU A 300 -0.07 -22.06 -3.41
C LEU A 300 -0.81 -21.04 -4.29
N ALA A 301 -0.56 -19.74 -4.09
CA ALA A 301 -1.13 -18.68 -4.92
C ALA A 301 -0.78 -18.81 -6.42
N LEU A 302 0.31 -19.50 -6.76
CA LEU A 302 0.70 -19.81 -8.16
C LEU A 302 -0.39 -20.60 -8.91
N ARG A 303 -1.31 -21.24 -8.19
CA ARG A 303 -2.45 -21.97 -8.79
C ARG A 303 -3.66 -21.08 -9.08
N SER A 304 -3.55 -19.78 -8.87
CA SER A 304 -4.63 -18.81 -9.13
C SER A 304 -4.28 -17.88 -10.28
N PRO A 305 -5.19 -17.67 -11.26
CA PRO A 305 -4.97 -16.70 -12.33
C PRO A 305 -4.93 -15.25 -11.81
N LEU A 306 -5.31 -15.00 -10.55
CA LEU A 306 -5.29 -13.65 -9.97
C LEU A 306 -3.88 -13.07 -9.84
N LEU A 307 -2.83 -13.91 -9.82
CA LEU A 307 -1.45 -13.43 -9.82
C LEU A 307 -1.07 -12.65 -11.08
N ILE A 308 -1.84 -12.75 -12.17
CA ILE A 308 -1.66 -11.88 -13.34
C ILE A 308 -1.75 -10.40 -12.94
N VAL A 309 -2.56 -10.07 -11.92
CA VAL A 309 -2.71 -8.69 -11.40
C VAL A 309 -1.45 -8.20 -10.69
N ALA A 310 -0.58 -9.10 -10.21
CA ALA A 310 0.71 -8.74 -9.60
C ALA A 310 1.80 -8.48 -10.65
N LEU A 311 1.62 -8.95 -11.90
CA LEU A 311 2.65 -8.87 -12.93
C LEU A 311 3.03 -7.43 -13.31
N PRO A 312 2.11 -6.46 -13.46
CA PRO A 312 2.51 -5.10 -13.83
C PRO A 312 3.48 -4.49 -12.83
N THR A 313 3.17 -4.58 -11.53
CA THR A 313 4.04 -4.07 -10.47
C THR A 313 5.37 -4.82 -10.40
N LEU A 314 5.38 -6.16 -10.56
CA LEU A 314 6.62 -6.93 -10.59
C LEU A 314 7.48 -6.61 -11.83
N ALA A 315 6.84 -6.40 -12.98
CA ALA A 315 7.52 -6.16 -14.25
C ALA A 315 8.30 -4.84 -14.22
N TRP A 316 7.69 -3.74 -13.79
CA TRP A 316 8.42 -2.47 -13.72
C TRP A 316 9.49 -2.49 -12.63
N ARG A 317 9.24 -3.14 -11.49
CA ARG A 317 10.25 -3.30 -10.42
C ARG A 317 11.49 -4.01 -10.95
N PHE A 318 11.32 -5.07 -11.72
CA PHE A 318 12.43 -5.86 -12.28
C PHE A 318 13.06 -5.25 -13.54
N ALA A 319 12.40 -4.26 -14.15
CA ALA A 319 12.91 -3.51 -15.30
C ALA A 319 13.65 -2.22 -14.90
N SER A 320 13.54 -1.74 -13.66
CA SER A 320 14.19 -0.50 -13.22
C SER A 320 15.63 -0.73 -12.78
N HIS A 321 16.50 0.27 -12.98
CA HIS A 321 17.93 0.28 -12.61
C HIS A 321 18.22 0.64 -11.14
N ASP A 322 17.18 0.80 -10.32
CA ASP A 322 17.31 1.30 -8.94
C ASP A 322 17.03 0.15 -7.95
N ASP A 323 18.09 -0.24 -7.24
CA ASP A 323 18.11 -1.37 -6.30
C ASP A 323 17.03 -1.23 -5.20
N HIS A 324 16.58 -0.01 -4.88
CA HIS A 324 15.52 0.23 -3.90
C HIS A 324 14.18 -0.39 -4.33
N TYR A 325 13.95 -0.62 -5.64
CA TYR A 325 12.74 -1.28 -6.13
C TYR A 325 12.82 -2.80 -6.06
N TRP A 326 14.00 -3.40 -5.91
CA TRP A 326 14.17 -4.86 -6.00
C TRP A 326 13.99 -5.57 -4.66
N GLY A 327 14.31 -4.88 -3.57
CA GLY A 327 14.32 -5.43 -2.22
C GLY A 327 12.95 -5.62 -1.56
N THR A 328 12.99 -6.05 -0.30
CA THR A 328 11.82 -6.18 0.58
C THR A 328 11.63 -5.02 1.53
N ASP A 329 12.44 -3.97 1.36
CA ASP A 329 12.29 -2.72 2.07
C ASP A 329 11.27 -1.82 1.33
N TRP A 330 10.84 -0.73 1.99
CA TRP A 330 9.90 0.24 1.45
C TRP A 330 8.47 -0.27 1.20
N HIS A 331 7.67 0.52 0.50
CA HIS A 331 6.23 0.33 0.35
C HIS A 331 5.80 -0.50 -0.88
N TYR A 332 6.71 -0.78 -1.83
CA TYR A 332 6.39 -1.34 -3.16
C TYR A 332 5.67 -2.69 -3.13
N SER A 333 5.81 -3.44 -2.03
CA SER A 333 5.18 -4.75 -1.88
C SER A 333 3.79 -4.69 -1.29
N ALA A 334 3.34 -3.54 -0.77
CA ALA A 334 2.02 -3.40 -0.17
C ALA A 334 0.91 -3.73 -1.18
N VAL A 335 0.92 -3.12 -2.37
CA VAL A 335 -0.10 -3.34 -3.42
C VAL A 335 -0.16 -4.79 -3.91
N LEU A 336 0.92 -5.55 -3.73
CA LEU A 336 0.97 -6.98 -4.05
C LEU A 336 0.25 -7.82 -2.99
N MET A 337 0.20 -7.38 -1.73
CA MET A 337 -0.38 -8.16 -0.62
C MET A 337 -1.86 -8.51 -0.82
N PRO A 338 -2.76 -7.57 -1.17
CA PRO A 338 -4.15 -7.91 -1.49
C PRO A 338 -4.24 -8.98 -2.59
N VAL A 339 -3.39 -8.86 -3.61
CA VAL A 339 -3.37 -9.76 -4.77
C VAL A 339 -2.97 -11.17 -4.35
N VAL A 340 -1.82 -11.33 -3.67
CA VAL A 340 -1.29 -12.66 -3.32
C VAL A 340 -2.15 -13.37 -2.27
N PHE A 341 -2.72 -12.65 -1.29
CA PHE A 341 -3.59 -13.26 -0.28
C PHE A 341 -4.97 -13.65 -0.84
N ILE A 342 -5.54 -12.87 -1.76
CA ILE A 342 -6.78 -13.27 -2.44
C ILE A 342 -6.51 -14.40 -3.45
N ALA A 343 -5.37 -14.38 -4.15
CA ALA A 343 -4.91 -15.48 -4.99
C ALA A 343 -4.70 -16.78 -4.20
N LEU A 344 -4.09 -16.71 -3.03
CA LEU A 344 -3.98 -17.82 -2.07
C LEU A 344 -5.36 -18.36 -1.69
N THR A 345 -6.27 -17.47 -1.27
CA THR A 345 -7.63 -17.84 -0.84
C THR A 345 -8.39 -18.54 -1.97
N ASP A 346 -8.30 -18.02 -3.19
CA ASP A 346 -8.88 -18.63 -4.38
C ASP A 346 -8.25 -19.99 -4.70
N ALA A 347 -6.92 -20.14 -4.60
CA ALA A 347 -6.23 -21.42 -4.82
C ALA A 347 -6.59 -22.47 -3.76
N LEU A 348 -6.74 -22.06 -2.49
CA LEU A 348 -7.10 -22.93 -1.37
C LEU A 348 -8.44 -23.64 -1.58
N THR A 349 -9.43 -22.96 -2.17
CA THR A 349 -10.73 -23.58 -2.45
C THR A 349 -10.61 -24.83 -3.32
N ARG A 350 -9.92 -24.71 -4.46
CA ARG A 350 -9.69 -25.82 -5.39
C ARG A 350 -8.76 -26.88 -4.81
N ALA A 351 -7.75 -26.47 -4.04
CA ALA A 351 -6.78 -27.40 -3.46
C ALA A 351 -7.39 -28.31 -2.38
N ARG A 352 -8.34 -27.81 -1.59
CA ARG A 352 -9.07 -28.59 -0.57
C ARG A 352 -10.00 -29.64 -1.18
N GLU A 353 -10.50 -29.39 -2.39
CA GLU A 353 -11.32 -30.35 -3.15
C GLU A 353 -10.48 -31.34 -3.98
N SER A 354 -9.14 -31.23 -3.92
CA SER A 354 -8.26 -32.09 -4.72
C SER A 354 -8.42 -33.57 -4.37
N ARG A 355 -8.32 -34.44 -5.39
CA ARG A 355 -8.22 -35.90 -5.23
C ARG A 355 -6.89 -36.34 -4.60
N ARG A 356 -5.86 -35.49 -4.64
CA ARG A 356 -4.53 -35.78 -4.07
C ARG A 356 -4.53 -35.50 -2.56
N PRO A 357 -4.38 -36.51 -1.68
CA PRO A 357 -4.50 -36.31 -0.23
C PRO A 357 -3.49 -35.32 0.35
N TRP A 358 -2.25 -35.33 -0.15
CA TRP A 358 -1.21 -34.41 0.31
C TRP A 358 -1.56 -32.94 0.03
N LEU A 359 -2.16 -32.65 -1.13
CA LEU A 359 -2.52 -31.28 -1.50
C LEU A 359 -3.71 -30.77 -0.67
N ARG A 360 -4.65 -31.65 -0.35
CA ARG A 360 -5.77 -31.35 0.55
C ARG A 360 -5.25 -31.05 1.95
N SER A 361 -4.40 -31.93 2.50
CA SER A 361 -3.79 -31.74 3.82
C SER A 361 -2.98 -30.44 3.86
N TYR A 362 -2.17 -30.18 2.84
CA TYR A 362 -1.42 -28.93 2.72
C TYR A 362 -2.34 -27.71 2.75
N ALA A 363 -3.39 -27.69 1.93
CA ALA A 363 -4.35 -26.59 1.87
C ALA A 363 -5.15 -26.41 3.18
N ASP A 364 -5.40 -27.49 3.93
CA ASP A 364 -6.14 -27.42 5.19
C ASP A 364 -5.34 -26.76 6.32
N HIS A 365 -4.00 -26.90 6.31
CA HIS A 365 -3.08 -26.34 7.32
C HIS A 365 -2.46 -25.00 6.91
N LEU A 366 -2.38 -24.70 5.62
CA LEU A 366 -1.70 -23.52 5.10
C LEU A 366 -2.19 -22.18 5.68
N PRO A 367 -3.50 -21.93 5.94
CA PRO A 367 -3.92 -20.70 6.63
C PRO A 367 -3.27 -20.50 8.01
N GLY A 368 -3.12 -21.59 8.77
CA GLY A 368 -2.44 -21.56 10.07
C GLY A 368 -0.94 -21.35 9.93
N ALA A 369 -0.32 -22.00 8.93
CA ALA A 369 1.10 -21.81 8.64
C ALA A 369 1.43 -20.38 8.18
N ALA A 370 0.59 -19.77 7.33
CA ALA A 370 0.75 -18.38 6.90
C ALA A 370 0.60 -17.41 8.09
N LEU A 371 -0.34 -17.66 9.00
CA LEU A 371 -0.46 -16.90 10.25
C LEU A 371 0.78 -17.06 11.14
N ALA A 372 1.26 -18.29 11.34
CA ALA A 372 2.45 -18.55 12.14
C ALA A 372 3.69 -17.85 11.54
N ALA A 373 3.86 -17.91 10.21
CA ALA A 373 4.93 -17.22 9.50
C ALA A 373 4.82 -15.69 9.65
N ALA A 374 3.63 -15.12 9.48
CA ALA A 374 3.41 -13.68 9.67
C ALA A 374 3.71 -13.23 11.11
N LEU A 375 3.29 -13.99 12.12
CA LEU A 375 3.59 -13.71 13.54
C LEU A 375 5.09 -13.84 13.83
N ALA A 376 5.76 -14.88 13.33
CA ALA A 376 7.19 -15.06 13.52
C ALA A 376 8.00 -13.94 12.87
N LEU A 377 7.67 -13.57 11.63
CA LEU A 377 8.29 -12.44 10.93
C LEU A 377 7.98 -11.10 11.61
N THR A 378 6.82 -10.97 12.25
CA THR A 378 6.47 -9.73 12.97
C THR A 378 7.50 -9.38 14.03
N ALA A 379 8.16 -10.36 14.65
CA ALA A 379 9.23 -10.12 15.64
C ALA A 379 10.46 -9.39 15.08
N SER A 380 10.66 -9.41 13.75
CA SER A 380 11.71 -8.66 13.05
C SER A 380 11.17 -7.49 12.23
N LEU A 381 9.91 -7.10 12.46
CA LEU A 381 9.22 -6.08 11.69
C LEU A 381 8.73 -4.94 12.61
N PRO A 382 8.36 -3.78 12.02
CA PRO A 382 8.04 -2.57 12.77
C PRO A 382 6.98 -2.71 13.87
N LEU A 383 5.98 -3.59 13.72
CA LEU A 383 4.97 -3.78 14.77
C LEU A 383 5.54 -4.38 16.06
N TYR A 384 6.69 -5.08 16.01
CA TYR A 384 7.36 -5.56 17.22
C TYR A 384 7.68 -4.41 18.19
N GLY A 385 8.01 -3.23 17.67
CA GLY A 385 8.29 -2.05 18.47
C GLY A 385 7.13 -1.65 19.40
N LEU A 386 5.87 -1.99 19.07
CA LEU A 386 4.73 -1.72 19.96
C LEU A 386 4.78 -2.53 21.27
N THR A 387 5.61 -3.57 21.34
CA THR A 387 5.86 -4.31 22.59
C THR A 387 6.91 -3.64 23.48
N GLU A 388 7.64 -2.65 22.95
CA GLU A 388 8.73 -2.00 23.65
C GLU A 388 8.29 -0.67 24.28
N ALA A 389 8.55 -0.49 25.58
CA ALA A 389 8.24 0.75 26.29
C ALA A 389 8.99 1.97 25.72
N ALA A 390 10.08 1.77 24.98
CA ALA A 390 10.81 2.84 24.30
C ALA A 390 9.99 3.48 23.16
N THR A 391 9.06 2.74 22.53
CA THR A 391 8.23 3.25 21.44
C THR A 391 7.31 4.37 21.86
N TYR A 392 6.88 4.37 23.12
CA TYR A 392 5.94 5.35 23.67
C TYR A 392 6.62 6.55 24.33
N ARG A 393 7.97 6.53 24.47
CA ARG A 393 8.74 7.59 25.11
C ARG A 393 9.37 8.50 24.05
N ILE A 394 9.11 9.80 24.16
CA ILE A 394 9.79 10.82 23.34
C ILE A 394 11.15 11.13 23.98
N PRO A 395 12.28 10.88 23.29
CA PRO A 395 13.61 11.21 23.77
C PRO A 395 13.82 12.71 24.01
N GLU A 396 14.70 13.10 24.94
CA GLU A 396 14.97 14.52 25.22
C GLU A 396 15.60 15.24 24.03
N ASN A 397 16.45 14.58 23.23
CA ASN A 397 17.01 15.18 22.03
C ASN A 397 15.93 15.54 21.00
N VAL A 398 14.84 14.76 20.91
CA VAL A 398 13.70 15.07 20.03
C VAL A 398 12.94 16.28 20.56
N ARG A 399 12.69 16.35 21.88
CA ARG A 399 12.05 17.52 22.50
C ARG A 399 12.87 18.80 22.31
N ALA A 400 14.20 18.70 22.44
CA ALA A 400 15.12 19.79 22.21
C ALA A 400 15.14 20.24 20.74
N ALA A 401 15.11 19.30 19.80
CA ALA A 401 14.97 19.59 18.38
C ALA A 401 13.64 20.31 18.07
N GLU A 402 12.51 19.83 18.60
CA GLU A 402 11.20 20.47 18.43
C GLU A 402 11.20 21.90 18.99
N ARG A 403 11.71 22.13 20.21
CA ARG A 403 11.84 23.48 20.78
C ARG A 403 12.67 24.42 19.89
N LEU A 404 13.73 23.91 19.27
CA LEU A 404 14.55 24.70 18.37
C LEU A 404 13.81 25.03 17.06
N LEU A 405 13.12 24.04 16.47
CA LEU A 405 12.36 24.22 15.24
C LEU A 405 11.14 25.13 15.43
N ASP A 406 10.52 25.13 16.61
CA ASP A 406 9.39 26.01 16.97
C ASP A 406 9.78 27.50 16.98
N ARG A 407 11.07 27.82 17.10
CA ARG A 407 11.57 29.21 17.02
C ARG A 407 11.52 29.79 15.60
N ILE A 408 11.33 28.95 14.57
CA ILE A 408 11.12 29.41 13.20
C ILE A 408 9.68 29.95 13.10
N PRO A 409 9.46 31.15 12.58
CA PRO A 409 8.10 31.68 12.39
C PRO A 409 7.26 30.86 11.41
N ASP A 410 5.95 30.84 11.61
CA ASP A 410 5.01 30.33 10.61
C ASP A 410 5.13 31.14 9.30
N ASP A 411 4.82 30.49 8.19
CA ASP A 411 4.94 30.99 6.81
C ASP A 411 6.36 31.41 6.37
N ALA A 412 7.37 31.21 7.21
CA ALA A 412 8.76 31.43 6.83
C ALA A 412 9.19 30.48 5.68
N THR A 413 10.06 30.97 4.81
CA THR A 413 10.77 30.12 3.84
C THR A 413 11.95 29.45 4.53
N VAL A 414 11.95 28.12 4.55
CA VAL A 414 12.96 27.32 5.24
C VAL A 414 13.55 26.31 4.27
N GLU A 415 14.87 26.26 4.18
CA GLU A 415 15.57 25.16 3.53
C GLU A 415 16.00 24.13 4.58
N THR A 416 15.84 22.85 4.28
CA THR A 416 16.06 21.79 5.27
C THR A 416 16.50 20.47 4.66
N ASP A 417 17.12 19.64 5.49
CA ASP A 417 17.32 18.22 5.23
C ASP A 417 16.12 17.39 5.71
N VAL A 418 16.25 16.06 5.71
CA VAL A 418 15.13 15.16 5.95
C VAL A 418 14.40 15.42 7.28
N GLY A 419 15.12 15.53 8.39
CA GLY A 419 14.54 15.46 9.75
C GLY A 419 13.47 16.54 10.03
N PRO A 420 13.77 17.83 9.84
CA PRO A 420 12.85 18.91 10.18
C PRO A 420 11.62 19.03 9.27
N ILE A 421 11.62 18.42 8.07
CA ILE A 421 10.51 18.50 7.10
C ILE A 421 9.16 18.22 7.77
N SER A 422 9.08 17.12 8.53
CA SER A 422 7.83 16.67 9.16
C SER A 422 7.30 17.61 10.26
N ARG A 423 8.08 18.61 10.67
CA ARG A 423 7.68 19.63 11.66
C ARG A 423 7.39 20.98 11.02
N LEU A 424 7.87 21.19 9.80
CA LEU A 424 7.84 22.50 9.14
C LEU A 424 6.92 22.53 7.92
N ALA A 425 6.73 21.43 7.18
CA ALA A 425 5.98 21.43 5.91
C ALA A 425 4.52 21.92 6.04
N GLY A 426 3.88 21.65 7.18
CA GLY A 426 2.52 22.10 7.46
C GLY A 426 2.39 23.60 7.76
N ARG A 427 3.46 24.28 8.19
CA ARG A 427 3.41 25.68 8.67
C ARG A 427 4.35 26.64 7.95
N CYS A 428 5.39 26.15 7.28
CA CYS A 428 6.40 26.92 6.56
C CYS A 428 6.35 26.61 5.06
N ARG A 429 7.04 27.43 4.25
CA ARG A 429 7.40 27.08 2.88
C ARG A 429 8.73 26.35 2.89
N VAL A 430 8.69 25.02 2.82
CA VAL A 430 9.87 24.17 2.98
C VAL A 430 10.49 23.82 1.62
N LEU A 431 11.78 24.09 1.48
CA LEU A 431 12.62 23.78 0.32
C LEU A 431 13.62 22.67 0.68
N TRP A 432 14.02 21.89 -0.30
CA TRP A 432 15.08 20.90 -0.13
C TRP A 432 16.46 21.52 -0.18
N ILE A 433 17.34 21.03 0.71
CA ILE A 433 18.74 21.42 0.72
C ILE A 433 19.42 21.16 -0.64
N GLY A 434 20.02 22.21 -1.21
CA GLY A 434 20.76 22.10 -2.47
C GLY A 434 19.93 22.14 -3.76
N ASP A 435 18.60 22.27 -3.68
CA ASP A 435 17.73 22.53 -4.84
C ASP A 435 16.73 23.66 -4.56
N THR A 436 17.25 24.86 -4.26
CA THR A 436 16.41 26.05 -4.04
C THR A 436 16.15 26.84 -5.33
N ARG A 437 16.70 26.43 -6.47
CA ARG A 437 16.61 27.12 -7.78
C ARG A 437 16.81 28.64 -7.69
N GLY A 438 17.77 29.07 -6.88
CA GLY A 438 18.11 30.48 -6.68
C GLY A 438 17.26 31.24 -5.66
N LEU A 439 16.29 30.59 -5.01
CA LEU A 439 15.60 31.16 -3.86
C LEU A 439 16.53 31.18 -2.65
N ILE A 440 16.60 32.33 -1.98
CA ILE A 440 17.36 32.51 -0.74
C ILE A 440 16.39 32.36 0.44
N PRO A 441 16.46 31.27 1.22
CA PRO A 441 15.54 31.04 2.33
C PRO A 441 15.78 32.03 3.48
N GLY A 442 14.76 32.27 4.30
CA GLY A 442 14.90 33.08 5.52
C GLY A 442 15.60 32.32 6.64
N TYR A 443 15.44 30.99 6.64
CA TYR A 443 15.98 30.07 7.63
C TYR A 443 16.54 28.82 6.97
N VAL A 444 17.57 28.24 7.60
CA VAL A 444 18.09 26.92 7.25
C VAL A 444 18.04 26.04 8.49
N ALA A 445 17.40 24.88 8.42
CA ALA A 445 17.24 23.97 9.55
C ALA A 445 17.74 22.57 9.17
N MET A 446 18.80 22.07 9.81
CA MET A 446 19.44 20.83 9.36
C MET A 446 19.93 19.98 10.54
N ARG A 447 19.98 18.66 10.33
CA ARG A 447 20.70 17.76 11.23
C ARG A 447 22.20 18.04 11.13
N ILE A 448 22.89 18.00 12.27
CA ILE A 448 24.35 18.04 12.32
C ILE A 448 24.86 16.65 11.94
N PRO A 449 25.60 16.48 10.82
CA PRO A 449 26.09 15.18 10.41
C PRO A 449 27.10 14.60 11.40
N ASP A 450 27.19 13.27 11.45
CA ASP A 450 28.14 12.58 12.33
C ASP A 450 29.58 12.99 11.98
N GLY A 451 30.36 13.38 12.99
CA GLY A 451 31.73 13.87 12.83
C GLY A 451 31.85 15.34 12.40
N LYS A 452 30.75 16.06 12.17
CA LYS A 452 30.74 17.51 11.94
C LYS A 452 30.24 18.29 13.16
N GLY A 453 30.63 19.55 13.25
CA GLY A 453 30.13 20.53 14.20
C GLY A 453 29.27 21.62 13.54
N VAL A 454 28.72 22.52 14.36
CA VAL A 454 27.97 23.69 13.90
C VAL A 454 28.78 24.56 12.90
N PRO A 455 30.09 24.83 13.10
CA PRO A 455 30.86 25.64 12.15
C PRO A 455 30.91 25.03 10.74
N ASP A 456 31.03 23.70 10.62
CA ASP A 456 31.06 23.00 9.33
C ASP A 456 29.72 23.18 8.60
N VAL A 457 28.61 23.08 9.35
CA VAL A 457 27.26 23.28 8.80
C VAL A 457 27.07 24.72 8.30
N VAL A 458 27.56 25.70 9.05
CA VAL A 458 27.53 27.12 8.63
C VAL A 458 28.34 27.32 7.35
N GLU A 459 29.50 26.66 7.23
CA GLU A 459 30.31 26.72 6.02
C GLU A 459 29.60 26.08 4.81
N ASP A 460 28.99 24.90 5.00
CA ASP A 460 28.19 24.24 3.95
C ASP A 460 27.05 25.16 3.46
N VAL A 461 26.33 25.83 4.37
CA VAL A 461 25.26 26.77 4.00
C VAL A 461 25.80 28.01 3.27
N ARG A 462 26.98 28.52 3.65
CA ARG A 462 27.63 29.62 2.90
C ARG A 462 28.00 29.22 1.48
N ARG A 463 28.37 27.95 1.25
CA ARG A 463 28.64 27.43 -0.10
C ARG A 463 27.36 27.29 -0.93
N LEU A 464 26.26 26.88 -0.29
CA LEU A 464 24.94 26.78 -0.95
C LEU A 464 24.36 28.15 -1.31
N HIS A 465 24.58 29.17 -0.47
CA HIS A 465 24.05 30.53 -0.65
C HIS A 465 25.16 31.58 -0.67
N PRO A 466 25.98 31.62 -1.73
CA PRO A 466 27.07 32.58 -1.84
C PRO A 466 26.53 34.03 -1.78
N GLY A 467 27.18 34.87 -0.97
CA GLY A 467 26.79 36.28 -0.80
C GLY A 467 25.65 36.53 0.18
N THR A 468 25.09 35.50 0.82
CA THR A 468 24.11 35.67 1.91
C THR A 468 24.71 35.35 3.26
N GLU A 469 24.56 36.27 4.22
CA GLU A 469 24.98 36.02 5.60
C GLU A 469 23.88 35.33 6.41
N TYR A 470 24.26 34.25 7.08
CA TYR A 470 23.43 33.54 8.05
C TYR A 470 24.08 33.55 9.43
N SER A 471 23.25 33.77 10.46
CA SER A 471 23.64 33.72 11.87
C SER A 471 23.03 32.49 12.54
N VAL A 472 23.75 31.89 13.48
CA VAL A 472 23.23 30.72 14.22
C VAL A 472 22.13 31.18 15.17
N LEU A 473 20.90 30.70 14.93
CA LEU A 473 19.76 30.93 15.82
C LEU A 473 19.87 30.02 17.06
N GLY A 474 20.29 28.77 16.87
CA GLY A 474 20.53 27.82 17.95
C GLY A 474 20.95 26.45 17.45
N SER A 475 21.45 25.62 18.36
CA SER A 475 21.75 24.21 18.12
C SER A 475 21.34 23.37 19.33
N GLU A 476 20.42 22.44 19.11
CA GLU A 476 19.83 21.58 20.12
C GLU A 476 19.39 20.26 19.47
N GLY A 477 19.39 19.16 20.24
CA GLY A 477 18.82 17.89 19.78
C GLY A 477 19.53 17.22 18.60
N GLY A 478 20.75 17.65 18.27
CA GLY A 478 21.47 17.20 17.07
C GLY A 478 21.14 17.99 15.80
N TYR A 479 20.43 19.12 15.94
CA TYR A 479 20.07 20.02 14.84
C TYR A 479 20.68 21.40 15.04
N VAL A 480 20.76 22.15 13.95
CA VAL A 480 21.12 23.57 13.94
C VAL A 480 20.10 24.34 13.10
N VAL A 481 19.73 25.52 13.58
CA VAL A 481 18.92 26.48 12.83
C VAL A 481 19.73 27.73 12.61
N LEU A 482 19.79 28.18 11.36
CA LEU A 482 20.40 29.42 10.94
C LEU A 482 19.32 30.40 10.48
N ARG A 483 19.51 31.68 10.77
CA ARG A 483 18.64 32.79 10.33
C ARG A 483 19.43 33.73 9.44
N LYS A 484 18.87 34.06 8.28
CA LYS A 484 19.42 35.05 7.37
C LYS A 484 19.52 36.42 8.06
N ALA A 485 20.65 37.11 7.88
CA ALA A 485 20.83 38.46 8.41
C ALA A 485 19.77 39.42 7.82
N GLY A 486 19.04 40.13 8.69
CA GLY A 486 17.98 41.05 8.27
C GLY A 486 16.62 40.42 7.93
N ALA A 487 16.44 39.11 8.12
CA ALA A 487 15.16 38.40 7.95
C ALA A 487 14.28 38.46 9.21
#